data_AF-A0A965YHK3-F1
#
_entry.id   AF-A0A965YHK3-F1
#
_cell.length_a   1.000
_cell.length_b   1.000
_cell.length_c   1.000
_cell.angle_alpha   90.00
_cell.angle_beta   90.00
_cell.angle_gamma   90.00
#
_symmetry.space_group_name_H-M   'P 1'
#
loop_
_entity.id
_entity.type
_entity.pdbx_description
1 polymer ?
#
loop_
_entity_poly.entity_id
_entity_poly.type
_entity_poly.pdbx_seq_one_letter_code
_entity_poly.pdbx_strand_id
1 'polypeptide(L)'
;LLLIAYFGGMGILGTYTGIPVQGALANSRIVGVFVGGLIGGPVVGVASAFLAGIHRWAIDIGGFTSLACMLSTIVEGCLAAALHPYFVRSKQKWLFGMASGAIAEVLQMIIILLVAKPYPQAVQLVTLIGLPMIVGNALGIGMFIAISETLLREEEKIAARQSQKVLEIAGTTLPFFRKGYTEEQALKTAQVIKAELSIAAVAFTDREKILAHVGIGEDHHKSGMPIQTEMTRTAILEGTVQVAHSKADIECSHSDCPLKSAVIVPLMHSDTPIGALKLYRERENAISEVDIEVAKGLASLLSLQIELSQLDKREQLLSKARLRALQSQINPHFLFNAMNTISSLISEDHEKAKDLLLNLSDYYRSRLQLAKDFITL
;
A
#
# COMPACT_ATOMS: atom_id res chain seq x y z
N LEU A 1 -16.74 14.78 -15.89
CA LEU A 1 -18.07 14.40 -16.43
C LEU A 1 -18.88 13.57 -15.42
N LEU A 2 -18.36 12.44 -14.92
CA LEU A 2 -19.07 11.61 -13.93
C LEU A 2 -19.53 12.39 -12.68
N LEU A 3 -18.65 13.21 -12.09
CA LEU A 3 -19.01 14.06 -10.94
C LEU A 3 -20.11 15.08 -11.25
N ILE A 4 -20.12 15.65 -12.48
CA ILE A 4 -21.15 16.61 -12.91
C ILE A 4 -22.50 15.90 -13.01
N ALA A 5 -22.52 14.71 -13.63
CA ALA A 5 -23.73 13.90 -13.74
C ALA A 5 -24.26 13.48 -12.36
N TYR A 6 -23.36 13.07 -11.46
CA TYR A 6 -23.71 12.67 -10.10
C TYR A 6 -24.29 13.82 -9.27
N PHE A 7 -23.56 14.94 -9.14
CA PHE A 7 -24.00 16.07 -8.30
C PHE A 7 -25.17 16.84 -8.92
N GLY A 8 -25.17 17.01 -10.26
CA GLY A 8 -26.31 17.58 -10.96
C GLY A 8 -27.54 16.67 -10.90
N GLY A 9 -27.37 15.35 -10.99
CA GLY A 9 -28.43 14.37 -10.79
C GLY A 9 -29.01 14.39 -9.37
N MET A 10 -28.17 14.54 -8.34
CA MET A 10 -28.66 14.74 -6.97
C MET A 10 -29.44 16.05 -6.82
N GLY A 11 -29.02 17.13 -7.47
CA GLY A 11 -29.79 18.38 -7.50
C GLY A 11 -31.17 18.21 -8.16
N ILE A 12 -31.22 17.47 -9.26
CA ILE A 12 -32.48 17.10 -9.93
C ILE A 12 -33.37 16.29 -8.97
N LEU A 13 -32.82 15.26 -8.31
CA LEU A 13 -33.53 14.46 -7.32
C LEU A 13 -34.05 15.31 -6.14
N GLY A 14 -33.25 16.27 -5.68
CA GLY A 14 -33.64 17.24 -4.64
C GLY A 14 -34.84 18.10 -5.05
N THR A 15 -35.09 18.28 -6.34
CA THR A 15 -36.30 18.96 -6.85
C THR A 15 -37.53 18.07 -6.78
N TYR A 16 -37.42 16.80 -7.18
CA TYR A 16 -38.52 15.83 -7.16
C TYR A 16 -38.91 15.38 -5.75
N THR A 17 -37.96 15.40 -4.81
CA THR A 17 -38.20 15.09 -3.39
C THR A 17 -38.67 16.31 -2.59
N GLY A 18 -38.82 17.46 -3.24
CA GLY A 18 -39.30 18.69 -2.62
C GLY A 18 -40.77 18.63 -2.23
N ILE A 19 -41.12 19.32 -1.14
CA ILE A 19 -42.49 19.39 -0.63
C ILE A 19 -43.19 20.60 -1.27
N PRO A 20 -44.37 20.42 -1.90
CA PRO A 20 -45.11 21.52 -2.49
C PRO A 20 -45.73 22.41 -1.40
N VAL A 21 -45.46 23.72 -1.47
CA VAL A 21 -45.94 24.72 -0.52
C VAL A 21 -46.36 25.98 -1.30
N GLN A 22 -47.64 26.32 -1.27
CA GLN A 22 -48.21 27.54 -1.88
C GLN A 22 -47.78 27.77 -3.35
N GLY A 23 -47.77 26.72 -4.18
CA GLY A 23 -47.39 26.82 -5.60
C GLY A 23 -45.87 26.88 -5.85
N ALA A 24 -45.05 26.64 -4.83
CA ALA A 24 -43.60 26.48 -4.93
C ALA A 24 -43.15 25.15 -4.29
N LEU A 25 -41.85 24.84 -4.37
CA LEU A 25 -41.26 23.61 -3.83
C LEU A 25 -40.21 23.95 -2.76
N ALA A 26 -40.48 23.58 -1.51
CA ALA A 26 -39.46 23.53 -0.47
C ALA A 26 -38.56 22.31 -0.74
N ASN A 27 -37.30 22.53 -1.09
CA ASN A 27 -36.47 21.52 -1.73
C ASN A 27 -35.04 21.49 -1.18
N SER A 28 -34.32 20.41 -1.46
CA SER A 28 -32.92 20.21 -1.06
C SER A 28 -31.97 20.19 -2.26
N ARG A 29 -32.37 20.78 -3.40
CA ARG A 29 -31.60 20.79 -4.66
C ARG A 29 -30.17 21.26 -4.44
N ILE A 30 -30.00 22.30 -3.61
CA ILE A 30 -28.71 22.93 -3.45
C ILE A 30 -27.71 22.03 -2.75
N VAL A 31 -28.14 21.07 -1.92
CA VAL A 31 -27.22 20.18 -1.18
C VAL A 31 -26.27 19.46 -2.13
N GLY A 32 -26.80 18.85 -3.19
CA GLY A 32 -25.97 18.15 -4.18
C GLY A 32 -25.09 19.09 -4.99
N VAL A 33 -25.65 20.17 -5.52
CA VAL A 33 -24.94 21.12 -6.39
C VAL A 33 -23.83 21.85 -5.63
N PHE A 34 -24.13 22.35 -4.43
CA PHE A 34 -23.21 23.13 -3.62
C PHE A 34 -22.05 22.28 -3.10
N VAL A 35 -22.35 21.07 -2.59
CA VAL A 35 -21.31 20.12 -2.21
C VAL A 35 -20.45 19.74 -3.42
N GLY A 36 -21.06 19.54 -4.59
CA GLY A 36 -20.35 19.28 -5.84
C GLY A 36 -19.37 20.39 -6.20
N GLY A 37 -19.72 21.66 -5.97
CA GLY A 37 -18.80 22.79 -6.16
C GLY A 37 -17.68 22.86 -5.12
N LEU A 38 -17.99 22.59 -3.85
CA LEU A 38 -16.98 22.60 -2.77
C LEU A 38 -15.98 21.45 -2.90
N ILE A 39 -16.45 20.22 -3.14
CA ILE A 39 -15.61 19.01 -3.22
C ILE A 39 -15.03 18.83 -4.63
N GLY A 40 -15.87 18.91 -5.66
CA GLY A 40 -15.50 18.64 -7.05
C GLY A 40 -14.86 19.81 -7.80
N GLY A 41 -14.81 20.99 -7.17
CA GLY A 41 -14.16 22.18 -7.71
C GLY A 41 -15.01 22.98 -8.70
N PRO A 42 -14.44 24.05 -9.29
CA PRO A 42 -15.22 25.08 -9.98
C PRO A 42 -16.03 24.58 -11.17
N VAL A 43 -15.43 23.71 -11.99
CA VAL A 43 -16.08 23.15 -13.19
C VAL A 43 -17.27 22.27 -12.78
N VAL A 44 -17.12 21.46 -11.73
CA VAL A 44 -18.18 20.57 -11.25
C VAL A 44 -19.33 21.38 -10.66
N GLY A 45 -19.04 22.38 -9.83
CA GLY A 45 -20.05 23.25 -9.21
C GLY A 45 -20.90 23.99 -10.25
N VAL A 46 -20.25 24.70 -11.17
CA VAL A 46 -20.96 25.49 -12.19
C VAL A 46 -21.77 24.58 -13.12
N ALA A 47 -21.17 23.52 -13.68
CA ALA A 47 -21.87 22.65 -14.62
C ALA A 47 -23.04 21.89 -13.97
N SER A 48 -22.89 21.42 -12.72
CA SER A 48 -23.97 20.76 -11.99
C SER A 48 -25.13 21.72 -11.69
N ALA A 49 -24.81 22.98 -11.42
CA ALA A 49 -25.78 24.03 -11.16
C ALA A 49 -26.59 24.41 -12.39
N PHE A 50 -25.94 24.52 -13.56
CA PHE A 50 -26.65 24.67 -14.83
C PHE A 50 -27.57 23.49 -15.10
N LEU A 51 -27.08 22.26 -14.93
CA LEU A 51 -27.88 21.06 -15.17
C LEU A 51 -29.14 21.02 -14.28
N ALA A 52 -28.98 21.18 -12.98
CA ALA A 52 -30.09 21.12 -12.03
C ALA A 52 -31.01 22.35 -12.11
N GLY A 53 -30.45 23.54 -12.33
CA GLY A 53 -31.17 24.80 -12.45
C GLY A 53 -32.03 24.86 -13.72
N ILE A 54 -31.46 24.54 -14.88
CA ILE A 54 -32.21 24.49 -16.16
C ILE A 54 -33.33 23.45 -16.05
N HIS A 55 -33.03 22.28 -15.47
CA HIS A 55 -34.03 21.26 -15.27
C HIS A 55 -35.20 21.73 -14.39
N ARG A 56 -34.95 22.48 -13.29
CA ARG A 56 -36.03 23.06 -12.47
C ARG A 56 -36.92 24.03 -13.24
N TRP A 57 -36.33 24.85 -14.11
CA TRP A 57 -37.08 25.75 -14.96
C TRP A 57 -37.89 24.98 -16.02
N ALA A 58 -37.31 23.96 -16.63
CA ALA A 58 -37.92 23.17 -17.70
C ALA A 58 -39.16 22.38 -17.27
N ILE A 59 -39.25 21.91 -16.01
CA ILE A 59 -40.42 21.17 -15.52
C ILE A 59 -41.66 22.07 -15.35
N ASP A 60 -41.48 23.37 -15.15
CA ASP A 60 -42.53 24.29 -14.71
C ASP A 60 -42.30 25.67 -15.33
N ILE A 61 -42.31 25.70 -16.66
CA ILE A 61 -42.07 26.90 -17.45
C ILE A 61 -43.20 27.89 -17.19
N GLY A 62 -42.86 29.07 -16.67
CA GLY A 62 -43.83 30.10 -16.26
C GLY A 62 -44.35 29.95 -14.82
N GLY A 63 -43.91 28.93 -14.09
CA GLY A 63 -44.21 28.78 -12.67
C GLY A 63 -43.70 29.96 -11.83
N PHE A 64 -44.46 30.29 -10.78
CA PHE A 64 -44.25 31.46 -9.90
C PHE A 64 -42.79 31.61 -9.40
N THR A 65 -42.11 30.50 -9.10
CA THR A 65 -40.71 30.49 -8.61
C THR A 65 -39.71 29.91 -9.59
N SER A 66 -40.11 29.44 -10.77
CA SER A 66 -39.25 28.60 -11.61
C SER A 66 -38.00 29.33 -12.11
N LEU A 67 -38.15 30.58 -12.58
CA LEU A 67 -37.03 31.43 -13.01
C LEU A 67 -36.11 31.81 -11.83
N ALA A 68 -36.70 32.19 -10.69
CA ALA A 68 -35.93 32.56 -9.50
C ALA A 68 -35.12 31.39 -8.95
N CYS A 69 -35.69 30.18 -8.92
CA CYS A 69 -35.02 28.95 -8.50
C CYS A 69 -33.90 28.55 -9.47
N MET A 70 -34.06 28.73 -10.78
CA MET A 70 -32.98 28.47 -11.74
C MET A 70 -31.80 29.41 -11.51
N LEU A 71 -32.06 30.72 -11.41
CA LEU A 71 -31.01 31.72 -11.23
C LEU A 71 -30.28 31.54 -9.89
N SER A 72 -31.01 31.33 -8.80
CA SER A 72 -30.42 31.05 -7.49
C SER A 72 -29.55 29.82 -7.50
N THR A 73 -30.02 28.68 -8.03
CA THR A 73 -29.21 27.46 -8.11
C THR A 73 -27.90 27.68 -8.88
N ILE A 74 -27.94 28.40 -10.01
CA ILE A 74 -26.72 28.74 -10.78
C ILE A 74 -25.78 29.62 -9.95
N VAL A 75 -26.31 30.66 -9.30
CA VAL A 75 -25.52 31.57 -8.46
C VAL A 75 -24.88 30.84 -7.29
N GLU A 76 -25.61 29.96 -6.61
CA GLU A 76 -25.10 29.19 -5.48
C GLU A 76 -24.02 28.18 -5.93
N GLY A 77 -24.18 27.56 -7.11
CA GLY A 77 -23.13 26.72 -7.70
C GLY A 77 -21.85 27.48 -8.04
N CYS A 78 -21.99 28.70 -8.58
CA CYS A 78 -20.87 29.62 -8.79
C CYS A 78 -20.22 30.06 -7.46
N LEU A 79 -21.02 30.30 -6.42
CA LEU A 79 -20.53 30.61 -5.08
C LEU A 79 -19.72 29.44 -4.49
N ALA A 80 -20.24 28.21 -4.57
CA ALA A 80 -19.52 27.01 -4.15
C ALA A 80 -18.19 26.85 -4.90
N ALA A 81 -18.20 27.08 -6.21
CA ALA A 81 -17.01 27.09 -7.06
C ALA A 81 -15.97 28.12 -6.60
N ALA A 82 -16.40 29.35 -6.28
CA ALA A 82 -15.52 30.40 -5.77
C ALA A 82 -14.96 30.10 -4.37
N LEU A 83 -15.73 29.39 -3.54
CA LEU A 83 -15.33 29.01 -2.18
C LEU A 83 -14.44 27.78 -2.12
N HIS A 84 -14.34 26.98 -3.20
CA HIS A 84 -13.53 25.77 -3.27
C HIS A 84 -12.08 25.93 -2.74
N PRO A 85 -11.29 26.94 -3.13
CA PRO A 85 -9.91 27.08 -2.65
C PRO A 85 -9.81 27.30 -1.14
N TYR A 86 -10.81 27.98 -0.55
CA TYR A 86 -10.90 28.23 0.88
C TYR A 86 -11.38 26.99 1.64
N PHE A 87 -12.34 26.26 1.05
CA PHE A 87 -12.82 24.99 1.59
C PHE A 87 -11.72 23.95 1.72
N VAL A 88 -10.89 23.78 0.67
CA VAL A 88 -9.77 22.81 0.68
C VAL A 88 -8.76 23.11 1.79
N ARG A 89 -8.55 24.39 2.11
CA ARG A 89 -7.63 24.85 3.18
C ARG A 89 -8.24 24.80 4.58
N SER A 90 -9.55 24.62 4.70
CA SER A 90 -10.23 24.59 6.00
C SER A 90 -9.90 23.33 6.78
N LYS A 91 -9.56 23.49 8.07
CA LYS A 91 -9.39 22.36 9.00
C LYS A 91 -10.72 21.69 9.36
N GLN A 92 -11.82 22.45 9.37
CA GLN A 92 -13.16 21.96 9.70
C GLN A 92 -14.06 22.10 8.48
N LYS A 93 -13.91 21.17 7.54
CA LYS A 93 -14.60 21.18 6.23
C LYS A 93 -16.12 21.10 6.36
N TRP A 94 -16.63 20.23 7.24
CA TRP A 94 -18.06 20.08 7.46
C TRP A 94 -18.70 21.38 8.00
N LEU A 95 -18.05 22.06 8.96
CA LEU A 95 -18.53 23.31 9.53
C LEU A 95 -18.47 24.44 8.51
N PHE A 96 -17.38 24.51 7.74
CA PHE A 96 -17.26 25.46 6.63
C PHE A 96 -18.39 25.27 5.60
N GLY A 97 -18.65 24.02 5.20
CA GLY A 97 -19.71 23.68 4.26
C GLY A 97 -21.09 24.07 4.79
N MET A 98 -21.39 23.77 6.06
CA MET A 98 -22.65 24.15 6.70
C MET A 98 -22.82 25.68 6.74
N ALA A 99 -21.80 26.42 7.17
CA ALA A 99 -21.87 27.89 7.25
C ALA A 99 -22.00 28.55 5.88
N SER A 100 -21.19 28.13 4.90
CA SER A 100 -21.27 28.64 3.53
C SER A 100 -22.57 28.25 2.81
N GLY A 101 -23.11 27.05 3.09
CA GLY A 101 -24.41 26.61 2.60
C GLY A 101 -25.57 27.43 3.18
N ALA A 102 -25.52 27.79 4.46
CA ALA A 102 -26.52 28.69 5.05
C ALA A 102 -26.49 30.08 4.40
N ILE A 103 -25.30 30.61 4.10
CA ILE A 103 -25.15 31.89 3.38
C ILE A 103 -25.71 31.79 1.96
N ALA A 104 -25.46 30.68 1.26
CA ALA A 104 -26.01 30.41 -0.06
C ALA A 104 -27.54 30.41 -0.05
N GLU A 105 -28.16 29.75 0.93
CA GLU A 105 -29.62 29.72 1.07
C GLU A 105 -30.22 31.10 1.37
N VAL A 106 -29.55 31.92 2.19
CA VAL A 106 -29.97 33.32 2.40
C VAL A 106 -29.95 34.08 1.07
N LEU A 107 -28.92 33.88 0.25
CA LEU A 107 -28.82 34.48 -1.08
C LEU A 107 -29.94 34.00 -2.00
N GLN A 108 -30.32 32.72 -1.95
CA GLN A 108 -31.49 32.19 -2.66
C GLN A 108 -32.78 32.88 -2.24
N MET A 109 -33.04 33.06 -0.95
CA MET A 109 -34.24 33.78 -0.47
C MET A 109 -34.30 35.22 -1.00
N ILE A 110 -33.15 35.91 -1.03
CA ILE A 110 -33.05 37.26 -1.61
C ILE A 110 -33.38 37.23 -3.11
N ILE A 111 -32.83 36.28 -3.86
CA ILE A 111 -33.10 36.13 -5.30
C ILE A 111 -34.59 35.86 -5.56
N ILE A 112 -35.24 35.04 -4.73
CA ILE A 112 -36.68 34.78 -4.82
C ILE A 112 -37.48 36.08 -4.65
N LEU A 113 -37.17 36.89 -3.64
CA LEU A 113 -37.88 38.16 -3.40
C LEU A 113 -37.69 39.19 -4.53
N LEU A 114 -36.53 39.18 -5.19
CA LEU A 114 -36.23 40.09 -6.29
C LEU A 114 -36.91 39.68 -7.60
N VAL A 115 -36.96 38.37 -7.89
CA VAL A 115 -37.34 37.85 -9.21
C VAL A 115 -38.79 37.36 -9.25
N ALA A 116 -39.29 36.70 -8.20
CA ALA A 116 -40.63 36.10 -8.21
C ALA A 116 -41.75 37.16 -8.11
N LYS A 117 -42.77 37.02 -8.96
CA LYS A 117 -43.94 37.94 -9.01
C LYS A 117 -45.25 37.15 -9.00
N PRO A 118 -46.27 37.57 -8.24
CA PRO A 118 -46.37 38.85 -7.50
C PRO A 118 -45.63 38.86 -6.15
N TYR A 119 -45.07 40.03 -5.78
CA TYR A 119 -44.21 40.18 -4.60
C TYR A 119 -44.86 39.77 -3.26
N PRO A 120 -46.14 40.05 -2.98
CA PRO A 120 -46.78 39.60 -1.74
C PRO A 120 -46.74 38.08 -1.54
N GLN A 121 -46.89 37.30 -2.62
CA GLN A 121 -46.79 35.83 -2.57
C GLN A 121 -45.35 35.39 -2.32
N ALA A 122 -44.35 36.13 -2.82
CA ALA A 122 -42.94 35.82 -2.62
C ALA A 122 -42.52 36.00 -1.16
N VAL A 123 -43.00 37.08 -0.53
CA VAL A 123 -42.77 37.34 0.89
C VAL A 123 -43.40 36.24 1.74
N GLN A 124 -44.66 35.87 1.48
CA GLN A 124 -45.33 34.78 2.22
C GLN A 124 -44.58 33.46 2.09
N LEU A 125 -44.13 33.12 0.88
CA LEU A 125 -43.36 31.92 0.64
C LEU A 125 -42.06 31.92 1.44
N VAL A 126 -41.26 32.98 1.35
CA VAL A 126 -39.97 33.09 2.06
C VAL A 126 -40.16 33.08 3.57
N THR A 127 -41.21 33.71 4.11
CA THR A 127 -41.53 33.63 5.55
C THR A 127 -41.84 32.21 5.99
N LEU A 128 -42.47 31.40 5.14
CA LEU A 128 -42.87 30.03 5.46
C LEU A 128 -41.71 29.03 5.32
N ILE A 129 -40.93 29.12 4.25
CA ILE A 129 -39.89 28.12 3.92
C ILE A 129 -38.46 28.57 4.24
N GLY A 130 -38.22 29.87 4.45
CA GLY A 130 -36.88 30.43 4.56
C GLY A 130 -36.06 29.80 5.68
N LEU A 131 -36.54 29.88 6.93
CA LEU A 131 -35.82 29.31 8.06
C LEU A 131 -35.67 27.78 7.97
N PRO A 132 -36.73 27.00 7.68
CA PRO A 132 -36.59 25.54 7.50
C PRO A 132 -35.58 25.15 6.42
N MET A 133 -35.56 25.84 5.26
CA MET A 133 -34.64 25.52 4.17
C MET A 133 -33.20 25.91 4.50
N ILE A 134 -32.96 27.08 5.07
CA ILE A 134 -31.62 27.51 5.50
C ILE A 134 -31.03 26.49 6.46
N VAL A 135 -31.77 26.08 7.49
CA VAL A 135 -31.29 25.12 8.49
C VAL A 135 -31.15 23.72 7.89
N GLY A 136 -32.17 23.24 7.19
CA GLY A 136 -32.20 21.89 6.64
C GLY A 136 -31.10 21.65 5.60
N ASN A 137 -30.93 22.57 4.65
CA ASN A 137 -29.94 22.43 3.60
C ASN A 137 -28.51 22.66 4.12
N ALA A 138 -28.31 23.60 5.06
CA ALA A 138 -27.00 23.78 5.71
C ALA A 138 -26.56 22.51 6.46
N LEU A 139 -27.46 21.89 7.24
CA LEU A 139 -27.19 20.63 7.93
C LEU A 139 -26.92 19.50 6.93
N GLY A 140 -27.72 19.41 5.86
CA GLY A 140 -27.53 18.42 4.79
C GLY A 140 -26.15 18.53 4.13
N ILE A 141 -25.71 19.74 3.80
CA ILE A 141 -24.38 20.01 3.24
C ILE A 141 -23.28 19.60 4.23
N GLY A 142 -23.40 19.99 5.50
CA GLY A 142 -22.44 19.62 6.55
C GLY A 142 -22.33 18.11 6.75
N MET A 143 -23.47 17.42 6.84
CA MET A 143 -23.53 15.96 6.99
C MET A 143 -22.94 15.23 5.78
N PHE A 144 -23.28 15.66 4.57
CA PHE A 144 -22.75 15.05 3.35
C PHE A 144 -21.22 15.17 3.29
N ILE A 145 -20.68 16.35 3.61
CA ILE A 145 -19.23 16.57 3.67
C ILE A 145 -18.59 15.69 4.74
N ALA A 146 -19.19 15.58 5.93
CA ALA A 146 -18.68 14.74 7.01
C ALA A 146 -18.66 13.24 6.63
N ILE A 147 -19.72 12.74 5.99
CA ILE A 147 -19.80 11.36 5.50
C ILE A 147 -18.74 11.15 4.41
N SER A 148 -18.67 12.04 3.43
CA SER A 148 -17.72 11.95 2.32
C SER A 148 -16.27 11.93 2.82
N GLU A 149 -15.93 12.79 3.79
CA GLU A 149 -14.59 12.83 4.39
C GLU A 149 -14.29 11.56 5.21
N THR A 150 -15.30 11.01 5.88
CA THR A 150 -15.16 9.74 6.62
C THR A 150 -14.86 8.59 5.68
N LEU A 151 -15.61 8.47 4.58
CA LEU A 151 -15.41 7.42 3.57
C LEU A 151 -14.01 7.46 2.97
N LEU A 152 -13.54 8.65 2.55
CA LEU A 152 -12.20 8.80 1.99
C LEU A 152 -11.10 8.45 3.02
N ARG A 153 -11.26 8.86 4.28
CA ARG A 153 -10.29 8.53 5.35
C ARG A 153 -10.28 7.03 5.69
N GLU A 154 -11.40 6.32 5.53
CA GLU A 154 -11.43 4.88 5.75
C GLU A 154 -10.62 4.12 4.71
N GLU A 155 -10.73 4.48 3.43
CA GLU A 155 -9.92 3.87 2.37
C GLU A 155 -8.42 4.07 2.61
N GLU A 156 -7.99 5.31 2.92
CA GLU A 156 -6.59 5.62 3.25
C GLU A 156 -6.09 4.81 4.46
N LYS A 157 -6.91 4.68 5.51
CA LYS A 157 -6.56 3.89 6.70
C LYS A 157 -6.44 2.40 6.40
N ILE A 158 -7.32 1.86 5.55
CA ILE A 158 -7.25 0.45 5.13
C ILE A 158 -5.95 0.20 4.37
N ALA A 159 -5.62 1.05 3.40
CA ALA A 159 -4.37 0.96 2.64
C ALA A 159 -3.14 1.08 3.55
N ALA A 160 -3.13 2.01 4.50
CA ALA A 160 -2.02 2.17 5.45
C ALA A 160 -1.84 0.93 6.34
N ARG A 161 -2.93 0.35 6.84
CA ARG A 161 -2.89 -0.89 7.65
C ARG A 161 -2.36 -2.08 6.86
N GLN A 162 -2.74 -2.20 5.58
CA GLN A 162 -2.25 -3.23 4.68
C GLN A 162 -0.72 -3.15 4.52
N SER A 163 -0.19 -1.96 4.22
CA SER A 163 1.25 -1.73 4.12
C SER A 163 1.99 -1.98 5.43
N GLN A 164 1.40 -1.58 6.56
CA GLN A 164 1.98 -1.83 7.89
C GLN A 164 2.14 -3.32 8.17
N LYS A 165 1.12 -4.15 7.86
CA LYS A 165 1.20 -5.61 8.02
C LYS A 165 2.32 -6.22 7.18
N VAL A 166 2.48 -5.80 5.93
CA VAL A 166 3.56 -6.28 5.06
C VAL A 166 4.94 -6.00 5.68
N LEU A 167 5.16 -4.79 6.19
CA LEU A 167 6.40 -4.41 6.86
C LEU A 167 6.62 -5.20 8.17
N GLU A 168 5.58 -5.40 8.95
CA GLU A 168 5.62 -6.15 10.21
C GLU A 168 5.98 -7.63 9.98
N ILE A 169 5.36 -8.26 8.98
CA ILE A 169 5.70 -9.61 8.53
C ILE A 169 7.16 -9.65 8.09
N ALA A 170 7.58 -8.75 7.20
CA ALA A 170 8.96 -8.71 6.71
C ALA A 170 9.98 -8.52 7.84
N GLY A 171 9.68 -7.65 8.81
CA GLY A 171 10.51 -7.44 10.00
C GLY A 171 10.61 -8.67 10.87
N THR A 172 9.48 -9.36 11.10
CA THR A 172 9.41 -10.58 11.90
C THR A 172 10.13 -11.77 11.23
N THR A 173 10.09 -11.86 9.90
CA THR A 173 10.69 -12.96 9.15
C THR A 173 12.18 -12.75 8.85
N LEU A 174 12.71 -11.54 9.05
CA LEU A 174 14.10 -11.18 8.78
C LEU A 174 15.12 -12.15 9.40
N PRO A 175 15.01 -12.57 10.67
CA PRO A 175 16.00 -13.47 11.29
C PRO A 175 16.06 -14.86 10.65
N PHE A 176 14.97 -15.32 10.01
CA PHE A 176 14.91 -16.63 9.36
C PHE A 176 15.66 -16.61 8.03
N PHE A 177 15.39 -15.62 7.17
CA PHE A 177 16.05 -15.53 5.86
C PHE A 177 17.52 -15.12 5.91
N ARG A 178 17.98 -14.48 7.00
CA ARG A 178 19.44 -14.29 7.21
C ARG A 178 20.22 -15.61 7.23
N LYS A 179 19.56 -16.73 7.54
CA LYS A 179 20.16 -18.08 7.52
C LYS A 179 20.09 -18.75 6.14
N GLY A 180 19.52 -18.08 5.14
CA GLY A 180 19.39 -18.53 3.76
C GLY A 180 17.98 -18.96 3.37
N TYR A 181 17.82 -19.31 2.10
CA TYR A 181 16.56 -19.79 1.54
C TYR A 181 16.54 -21.33 1.49
N THR A 182 16.04 -21.95 2.57
CA THR A 182 15.95 -23.41 2.72
C THR A 182 14.55 -23.82 3.17
N GLU A 183 14.22 -25.11 3.10
CA GLU A 183 12.92 -25.66 3.54
C GLU A 183 12.56 -25.25 4.97
N GLU A 184 13.53 -25.33 5.91
CA GLU A 184 13.31 -24.96 7.31
C GLU A 184 12.98 -23.46 7.48
N GLN A 185 13.69 -22.58 6.78
CA GLN A 185 13.46 -21.13 6.88
C GLN A 185 12.17 -20.73 6.16
N ALA A 186 11.90 -21.33 5.00
CA ALA A 186 10.66 -21.13 4.25
C ALA A 186 9.44 -21.55 5.08
N LEU A 187 9.53 -22.64 5.85
CA LEU A 187 8.46 -23.11 6.74
C LEU A 187 8.18 -22.10 7.85
N LYS A 188 9.21 -21.63 8.56
CA LYS A 188 9.07 -20.63 9.64
C LYS A 188 8.47 -19.33 9.11
N THR A 189 8.91 -18.88 7.95
CA THR A 189 8.34 -17.70 7.29
C THR A 189 6.89 -17.92 6.89
N ALA A 190 6.56 -19.05 6.27
CA ALA A 190 5.19 -19.37 5.86
C ALA A 190 4.24 -19.39 7.06
N GLN A 191 4.68 -19.88 8.22
CA GLN A 191 3.91 -19.84 9.47
C GLN A 191 3.59 -18.40 9.91
N VAL A 192 4.57 -17.49 9.87
CA VAL A 192 4.35 -16.08 10.19
C VAL A 192 3.37 -15.44 9.22
N ILE A 193 3.59 -15.61 7.91
CA ILE A 193 2.69 -15.06 6.88
C ILE A 193 1.26 -15.60 7.07
N LYS A 194 1.11 -16.90 7.33
CA LYS A 194 -0.20 -17.56 7.52
C LYS A 194 -0.92 -17.10 8.80
N ALA A 195 -0.17 -16.71 9.83
CA ALA A 195 -0.70 -16.20 11.09
C ALA A 195 -1.16 -14.73 10.95
N GLU A 196 -0.41 -13.91 10.23
CA GLU A 196 -0.66 -12.47 10.09
C GLU A 196 -1.66 -12.11 8.98
N LEU A 197 -1.70 -12.94 7.93
CA LEU A 197 -2.61 -12.79 6.80
C LEU A 197 -3.82 -13.73 6.94
N SER A 198 -5.00 -13.19 6.68
CA SER A 198 -6.25 -13.94 6.65
C SER A 198 -6.40 -14.72 5.33
N ILE A 199 -5.50 -15.66 5.04
CA ILE A 199 -5.47 -16.50 3.82
C ILE A 199 -5.61 -17.99 4.16
N ALA A 200 -5.95 -18.81 3.18
CA ALA A 200 -6.20 -20.25 3.37
C ALA A 200 -4.91 -21.04 3.55
N ALA A 201 -3.90 -20.74 2.72
CA ALA A 201 -2.58 -21.33 2.81
C ALA A 201 -1.50 -20.40 2.24
N VAL A 202 -0.24 -20.66 2.62
CA VAL A 202 0.97 -20.03 2.09
C VAL A 202 1.90 -21.13 1.63
N ALA A 203 2.52 -20.99 0.46
CA ALA A 203 3.60 -21.87 0.05
C ALA A 203 4.80 -21.10 -0.49
N PHE A 204 5.98 -21.68 -0.29
CA PHE A 204 7.22 -21.27 -0.91
C PHE A 204 7.74 -22.41 -1.78
N THR A 205 8.32 -22.06 -2.92
CA THR A 205 8.99 -23.02 -3.82
C THR A 205 10.38 -22.52 -4.15
N ASP A 206 11.28 -23.43 -4.50
CA ASP A 206 12.42 -23.09 -5.33
C ASP A 206 12.01 -23.20 -6.81
N ARG A 207 12.96 -23.47 -7.71
CA ARG A 207 12.68 -23.64 -9.15
C ARG A 207 12.10 -25.00 -9.52
N GLU A 208 12.17 -25.99 -8.64
CA GLU A 208 11.89 -27.39 -8.94
C GLU A 208 10.81 -27.97 -8.03
N LYS A 209 10.82 -27.60 -6.75
CA LYS A 209 10.04 -28.22 -5.67
C LYS A 209 9.48 -27.21 -4.68
N ILE A 210 8.50 -27.68 -3.91
CA ILE A 210 7.91 -27.00 -2.77
C ILE A 210 8.91 -27.03 -1.61
N LEU A 211 9.22 -25.87 -1.03
CA LEU A 211 10.06 -25.72 0.15
C LEU A 211 9.25 -25.70 1.46
N ALA A 212 8.04 -25.16 1.40
CA ALA A 212 7.12 -25.12 2.51
C ALA A 212 5.69 -24.90 2.02
N HIS A 213 4.74 -25.45 2.75
CA HIS A 213 3.31 -25.18 2.61
C HIS A 213 2.70 -25.17 4.01
N VAL A 214 1.93 -24.14 4.33
CA VAL A 214 1.31 -23.96 5.64
C VAL A 214 -0.14 -23.50 5.47
N GLY A 215 -1.08 -24.16 6.16
CA GLY A 215 -2.52 -23.94 6.08
C GLY A 215 -3.26 -25.11 5.43
N ILE A 216 -4.35 -24.80 4.74
CA ILE A 216 -5.19 -25.81 4.09
C ILE A 216 -4.40 -26.55 3.01
N GLY A 217 -4.52 -27.89 2.99
CA GLY A 217 -3.82 -28.75 2.03
C GLY A 217 -2.43 -29.22 2.48
N GLU A 218 -2.02 -28.98 3.73
CA GLU A 218 -0.77 -29.50 4.32
C GLU A 218 -0.64 -31.05 4.27
N ASP A 219 -1.77 -31.75 4.21
CA ASP A 219 -1.83 -33.20 4.12
C ASP A 219 -1.28 -33.77 2.80
N HIS A 220 -1.37 -33.00 1.70
CA HIS A 220 -0.96 -33.42 0.36
C HIS A 220 -0.04 -32.44 -0.40
N HIS A 221 0.11 -31.19 0.04
CA HIS A 221 1.12 -30.25 -0.47
C HIS A 221 2.34 -30.25 0.46
N LYS A 222 3.27 -31.19 0.27
CA LYS A 222 4.42 -31.38 1.19
C LYS A 222 5.71 -30.76 0.67
N SER A 223 6.57 -30.34 1.61
CA SER A 223 7.96 -29.99 1.29
C SER A 223 8.65 -31.14 0.57
N GLY A 224 9.48 -30.82 -0.42
CA GLY A 224 10.17 -31.81 -1.24
C GLY A 224 9.41 -32.25 -2.49
N MET A 225 8.09 -32.02 -2.57
CA MET A 225 7.30 -32.39 -3.75
C MET A 225 7.62 -31.49 -4.95
N PRO A 226 7.60 -32.03 -6.19
CA PRO A 226 7.83 -31.23 -7.39
C PRO A 226 6.70 -30.21 -7.61
N ILE A 227 7.02 -29.10 -8.27
CA ILE A 227 6.02 -28.10 -8.67
C ILE A 227 5.08 -28.72 -9.71
N GLN A 228 3.80 -28.89 -9.35
CA GLN A 228 2.78 -29.43 -10.24
C GLN A 228 2.12 -28.35 -11.10
N THR A 229 1.85 -27.18 -10.54
CA THR A 229 1.11 -26.10 -11.19
C THR A 229 1.92 -25.40 -12.29
N GLU A 230 1.43 -25.39 -13.52
CA GLU A 230 2.05 -24.69 -14.66
C GLU A 230 2.15 -23.18 -14.42
N MET A 231 1.12 -22.54 -13.85
CA MET A 231 1.20 -21.11 -13.50
C MET A 231 2.35 -20.79 -12.54
N THR A 232 2.76 -21.73 -11.67
CA THR A 232 3.93 -21.54 -10.81
C THR A 232 5.23 -21.61 -11.62
N ARG A 233 5.31 -22.51 -12.59
CA ARG A 233 6.44 -22.57 -13.52
C ARG A 233 6.51 -21.29 -14.36
N THR A 234 5.40 -20.82 -14.90
CA THR A 234 5.33 -19.55 -15.66
C THR A 234 5.81 -18.38 -14.82
N ALA A 235 5.34 -18.24 -13.58
CA ALA A 235 5.79 -17.17 -12.68
C ALA A 235 7.31 -17.18 -12.46
N ILE A 236 7.91 -18.36 -12.30
CA ILE A 236 9.36 -18.54 -12.09
C ILE A 236 10.14 -18.35 -13.38
N LEU A 237 9.63 -18.81 -14.53
CA LEU A 237 10.33 -18.72 -15.81
C LEU A 237 10.31 -17.30 -16.38
N GLU A 238 9.16 -16.64 -16.32
CA GLU A 238 8.95 -15.32 -16.88
C GLU A 238 9.24 -14.19 -15.88
N GLY A 239 9.31 -14.50 -14.58
CA GLY A 239 9.43 -13.49 -13.54
C GLY A 239 8.19 -12.60 -13.41
N THR A 240 7.02 -13.10 -13.81
CA THR A 240 5.75 -12.37 -13.82
C THR A 240 4.80 -12.87 -12.72
N VAL A 241 3.91 -12.00 -12.26
CA VAL A 241 2.87 -12.37 -11.29
C VAL A 241 1.76 -13.14 -12.00
N GLN A 242 1.35 -14.25 -11.41
CA GLN A 242 0.32 -15.13 -11.95
C GLN A 242 -0.84 -15.25 -10.95
N VAL A 243 -2.08 -15.27 -11.45
CA VAL A 243 -3.29 -15.39 -10.62
C VAL A 243 -4.11 -16.59 -11.09
N ALA A 244 -4.19 -17.60 -10.25
CA ALA A 244 -5.09 -18.73 -10.41
C ALA A 244 -6.47 -18.33 -9.88
N HIS A 245 -7.50 -18.36 -10.73
CA HIS A 245 -8.86 -17.95 -10.40
C HIS A 245 -9.74 -19.11 -9.95
N SER A 246 -9.37 -20.33 -10.32
CA SER A 246 -10.13 -21.56 -10.08
C SER A 246 -9.26 -22.72 -9.56
N LYS A 247 -9.92 -23.78 -9.09
CA LYS A 247 -9.25 -25.03 -8.70
C LYS A 247 -8.51 -25.67 -9.88
N ALA A 248 -9.04 -25.53 -11.09
CA ALA A 248 -8.41 -26.04 -12.31
C ALA A 248 -7.05 -25.38 -12.54
N ASP A 249 -6.95 -24.06 -12.32
CA ASP A 249 -5.71 -23.28 -12.50
C ASP A 249 -4.62 -23.63 -11.47
N ILE A 250 -5.00 -24.17 -10.31
CA ILE A 250 -4.05 -24.64 -9.29
C ILE A 250 -3.43 -25.99 -9.67
N GLU A 251 -4.15 -26.79 -10.47
CA GLU A 251 -3.70 -28.10 -10.99
C GLU A 251 -3.26 -29.06 -9.88
N CYS A 252 -3.92 -29.02 -8.73
CA CYS A 252 -3.63 -29.97 -7.64
C CYS A 252 -4.15 -31.36 -8.03
N SER A 253 -3.25 -32.35 -7.99
CA SER A 253 -3.56 -33.76 -8.29
C SER A 253 -4.51 -34.43 -7.28
N HIS A 254 -4.78 -33.80 -6.14
CA HIS A 254 -5.68 -34.30 -5.11
C HIS A 254 -7.14 -33.86 -5.40
N SER A 255 -8.03 -34.83 -5.63
CA SER A 255 -9.43 -34.59 -6.04
C SER A 255 -10.21 -33.73 -5.04
N ASP A 256 -9.93 -33.84 -3.75
CA ASP A 256 -10.64 -33.12 -2.69
C ASP A 256 -9.87 -31.90 -2.15
N CYS A 257 -8.87 -31.39 -2.90
CA CYS A 257 -8.14 -30.19 -2.49
C CYS A 257 -9.12 -29.00 -2.31
N PRO A 258 -9.15 -28.33 -1.14
CA PRO A 258 -10.09 -27.24 -0.86
C PRO A 258 -9.65 -25.88 -1.42
N LEU A 259 -8.41 -25.78 -1.90
CA LEU A 259 -7.86 -24.54 -2.46
C LEU A 259 -8.49 -24.28 -3.83
N LYS A 260 -8.95 -23.04 -4.05
CA LYS A 260 -9.70 -22.68 -5.28
C LYS A 260 -9.17 -21.46 -6.01
N SER A 261 -8.35 -20.63 -5.40
CA SER A 261 -7.66 -19.55 -6.11
C SER A 261 -6.33 -19.23 -5.42
N ALA A 262 -5.38 -18.66 -6.16
CA ALA A 262 -4.07 -18.32 -5.62
C ALA A 262 -3.45 -17.14 -6.37
N VAL A 263 -2.67 -16.33 -5.64
CA VAL A 263 -1.70 -15.43 -6.26
C VAL A 263 -0.31 -16.05 -6.13
N ILE A 264 0.43 -16.06 -7.23
CA ILE A 264 1.79 -16.56 -7.33
C ILE A 264 2.69 -15.41 -7.73
N VAL A 265 3.67 -15.10 -6.87
CA VAL A 265 4.64 -14.03 -7.09
C VAL A 265 6.05 -14.62 -7.09
N PRO A 266 6.90 -14.27 -8.07
CA PRO A 266 8.26 -14.76 -8.12
C PRO A 266 9.10 -14.12 -7.00
N LEU A 267 10.01 -14.91 -6.45
CA LEU A 267 11.08 -14.44 -5.57
C LEU A 267 12.33 -14.26 -6.41
N MET A 268 12.98 -13.10 -6.32
CA MET A 268 14.05 -12.67 -7.19
C MET A 268 15.40 -12.66 -6.46
N HIS A 269 16.47 -12.91 -7.20
CA HIS A 269 17.84 -12.65 -6.78
C HIS A 269 18.58 -12.02 -7.95
N SER A 270 18.95 -10.73 -7.82
CA SER A 270 19.63 -9.95 -8.87
C SER A 270 18.98 -10.18 -10.27
N ASP A 271 17.69 -9.87 -10.38
CA ASP A 271 16.81 -10.06 -11.57
C ASP A 271 16.55 -11.50 -12.03
N THR A 272 17.04 -12.50 -11.30
CA THR A 272 16.79 -13.90 -11.64
C THR A 272 15.80 -14.52 -10.67
N PRO A 273 14.66 -15.09 -11.13
CA PRO A 273 13.73 -15.79 -10.23
C PRO A 273 14.39 -17.01 -9.59
N ILE A 274 14.34 -17.13 -8.27
CA ILE A 274 14.89 -18.25 -7.49
C ILE A 274 13.81 -19.22 -7.00
N GLY A 275 12.55 -18.84 -7.14
CA GLY A 275 11.40 -19.58 -6.66
C GLY A 275 10.16 -18.70 -6.66
N ALA A 276 9.11 -19.13 -5.95
CA ALA A 276 7.87 -18.37 -5.85
C ALA A 276 7.28 -18.40 -4.43
N LEU A 277 6.56 -17.34 -4.10
CA LEU A 277 5.63 -17.26 -2.97
C LEU A 277 4.21 -17.40 -3.52
N LYS A 278 3.41 -18.29 -2.91
CA LYS A 278 2.02 -18.56 -3.27
C LYS A 278 1.12 -18.26 -2.08
N LEU A 279 0.07 -17.46 -2.27
CA LEU A 279 -0.97 -17.22 -1.27
C LEU A 279 -2.31 -17.74 -1.80
N TYR A 280 -2.99 -18.59 -1.03
CA TYR A 280 -4.19 -19.29 -1.49
C TYR A 280 -5.48 -18.85 -0.77
N ARG A 281 -6.62 -19.07 -1.43
CA ARG A 281 -7.98 -18.89 -0.90
C ARG A 281 -8.85 -20.12 -1.18
N GLU A 282 -9.90 -20.31 -0.38
CA GLU A 282 -10.87 -21.43 -0.46
C GLU A 282 -12.03 -21.19 -1.44
N ARG A 283 -12.13 -19.98 -2.00
CA ARG A 283 -13.20 -19.57 -2.93
C ARG A 283 -12.59 -19.23 -4.28
N GLU A 284 -13.31 -19.53 -5.34
CA GLU A 284 -12.94 -19.11 -6.70
C GLU A 284 -13.03 -17.59 -6.81
N ASN A 285 -12.19 -16.99 -7.66
CA ASN A 285 -12.12 -15.54 -7.89
C ASN A 285 -11.99 -14.70 -6.61
N ALA A 286 -11.40 -15.25 -5.55
CA ALA A 286 -11.31 -14.60 -4.25
C ALA A 286 -10.00 -13.83 -4.05
N ILE A 287 -9.08 -13.86 -5.01
CA ILE A 287 -7.87 -13.04 -5.01
C ILE A 287 -8.26 -11.62 -5.44
N SER A 288 -8.14 -10.68 -4.51
CA SER A 288 -8.36 -9.25 -4.75
C SER A 288 -7.09 -8.56 -5.26
N GLU A 289 -7.22 -7.35 -5.83
CA GLU A 289 -6.06 -6.50 -6.16
C GLU A 289 -5.17 -6.26 -4.93
N VAL A 290 -5.78 -6.13 -3.76
CA VAL A 290 -5.08 -5.95 -2.49
C VAL A 290 -4.22 -7.15 -2.15
N ASP A 291 -4.70 -8.38 -2.38
CA ASP A 291 -3.91 -9.60 -2.17
C ASP A 291 -2.69 -9.66 -3.11
N ILE A 292 -2.86 -9.20 -4.34
CA ILE A 292 -1.79 -9.15 -5.34
C ILE A 292 -0.69 -8.17 -4.90
N GLU A 293 -1.08 -6.96 -4.47
CA GLU A 293 -0.11 -5.94 -4.03
C GLU A 293 0.58 -6.35 -2.72
N VAL A 294 -0.13 -6.98 -1.79
CA VAL A 294 0.47 -7.56 -0.57
C VAL A 294 1.48 -8.65 -0.93
N ALA A 295 1.12 -9.57 -1.83
CA ALA A 295 2.01 -10.64 -2.27
C ALA A 295 3.27 -10.09 -2.94
N LYS A 296 3.13 -9.11 -3.86
CA LYS A 296 4.27 -8.44 -4.51
C LYS A 296 5.17 -7.73 -3.50
N GLY A 297 4.59 -6.98 -2.56
CA GLY A 297 5.33 -6.28 -1.52
C GLY A 297 6.13 -7.24 -0.64
N LEU A 298 5.50 -8.33 -0.19
CA LEU A 298 6.18 -9.39 0.56
C LEU A 298 7.29 -10.04 -0.28
N ALA A 299 7.01 -10.44 -1.51
CA ALA A 299 8.01 -11.07 -2.38
C ALA A 299 9.22 -10.16 -2.62
N SER A 300 9.01 -8.87 -2.85
CA SER A 300 10.09 -7.89 -3.02
C SER A 300 10.96 -7.78 -1.77
N LEU A 301 10.35 -7.63 -0.59
CA LEU A 301 11.08 -7.54 0.68
C LEU A 301 11.83 -8.83 0.99
N LEU A 302 11.20 -10.00 0.80
CA LEU A 302 11.82 -11.30 1.03
C LEU A 302 12.98 -11.55 0.05
N SER A 303 12.81 -11.17 -1.22
CA SER A 303 13.87 -11.24 -2.24
C SER A 303 15.11 -10.45 -1.81
N LEU A 304 14.91 -9.21 -1.34
CA LEU A 304 15.98 -8.38 -0.81
C LEU A 304 16.66 -9.01 0.42
N GLN A 305 15.88 -9.60 1.34
CA GLN A 305 16.43 -10.29 2.51
C GLN A 305 17.31 -11.49 2.13
N ILE A 306 16.88 -12.26 1.12
CA ILE A 306 17.65 -13.39 0.60
C ILE A 306 18.96 -12.92 -0.03
N GLU A 307 18.92 -11.84 -0.81
CA GLU A 307 20.12 -11.24 -1.40
C GLU A 307 21.11 -10.75 -0.33
N LEU A 308 20.64 -10.03 0.69
CA LEU A 308 21.46 -9.57 1.81
C LEU A 308 22.11 -10.74 2.57
N SER A 309 21.36 -11.82 2.83
CA SER A 309 21.90 -13.03 3.48
C SER A 309 23.05 -13.65 2.69
N GLN A 310 22.95 -13.70 1.36
CA GLN A 310 24.00 -14.24 0.52
C GLN A 310 25.25 -13.35 0.49
N LEU A 311 25.06 -12.03 0.50
CA LEU A 311 26.16 -11.06 0.59
C LEU A 311 26.92 -11.21 1.91
N ASP A 312 26.20 -11.24 3.05
CA ASP A 312 26.78 -11.47 4.38
C ASP A 312 27.63 -12.76 4.40
N LYS A 313 27.09 -13.85 3.82
CA LYS A 313 27.78 -15.15 3.76
C LYS A 313 29.03 -15.11 2.87
N ARG A 314 28.98 -14.42 1.73
CA ARG A 314 30.14 -14.24 0.84
C ARG A 314 31.23 -13.43 1.51
N GLU A 315 30.89 -12.36 2.22
CA GLU A 315 31.85 -11.54 2.97
C GLU A 315 32.56 -12.37 4.05
N GLN A 316 31.81 -13.16 4.82
CA GLN A 316 32.39 -14.05 5.84
C GLN A 316 33.36 -15.07 5.23
N LEU A 317 32.99 -15.68 4.10
CA LEU A 317 33.86 -16.64 3.41
C LEU A 317 35.14 -15.97 2.87
N LEU A 318 35.02 -14.77 2.30
CA LEU A 318 36.15 -13.97 1.83
C LEU A 318 37.09 -13.58 2.97
N SER A 319 36.53 -13.12 4.10
CA SER A 319 37.30 -12.79 5.30
C SER A 319 38.07 -14.01 5.82
N LYS A 320 37.40 -15.17 5.90
CA LYS A 320 38.04 -16.43 6.30
C LYS A 320 39.13 -16.89 5.33
N ALA A 321 38.93 -16.71 4.02
CA ALA A 321 39.93 -17.03 3.01
C ALA A 321 41.15 -16.09 3.10
N ARG A 322 40.94 -14.78 3.32
CA ARG A 322 42.00 -13.80 3.55
C ARG A 322 42.80 -14.11 4.80
N LEU A 323 42.14 -14.43 5.91
CA LEU A 323 42.80 -14.84 7.15
C LEU A 323 43.65 -16.10 6.94
N ARG A 324 43.15 -17.11 6.23
CA ARG A 324 43.92 -18.31 5.88
C ARG A 324 45.13 -17.99 5.00
N ALA A 325 44.98 -17.11 4.01
CA ALA A 325 46.08 -16.69 3.15
C ALA A 325 47.18 -15.96 3.95
N LEU A 326 46.80 -15.04 4.84
CA LEU A 326 47.72 -14.35 5.75
C LEU A 326 48.43 -15.34 6.68
N GLN A 327 47.71 -16.30 7.26
CA GLN A 327 48.29 -17.36 8.08
C GLN A 327 49.28 -18.21 7.28
N SER A 328 48.99 -18.53 6.02
CA SER A 328 49.88 -19.34 5.17
C SER A 328 51.18 -18.62 4.78
N GLN A 329 51.20 -17.29 4.78
CA GLN A 329 52.40 -16.49 4.55
C GLN A 329 53.36 -16.50 5.73
N ILE A 330 52.92 -16.93 6.92
CA ILE A 330 53.81 -17.23 8.04
C ILE A 330 54.43 -18.60 7.74
N ASN A 331 55.55 -18.64 7.02
CA ASN A 331 56.21 -19.88 6.60
C ASN A 331 56.68 -20.71 7.81
N PRO A 332 55.98 -21.77 8.22
CA PRO A 332 56.32 -22.53 9.43
C PRO A 332 57.61 -23.34 9.21
N HIS A 333 57.84 -23.76 7.96
CA HIS A 333 59.00 -24.54 7.57
C HIS A 333 60.30 -23.75 7.71
N PHE A 334 60.29 -22.45 7.42
CA PHE A 334 61.46 -21.60 7.70
C PHE A 334 61.81 -21.59 9.20
N LEU A 335 60.82 -21.45 10.07
CA LEU A 335 61.03 -21.47 11.52
C LEU A 335 61.58 -22.82 11.98
N PHE A 336 60.97 -23.93 11.56
CA PHE A 336 61.42 -25.28 11.91
C PHE A 336 62.82 -25.56 11.38
N ASN A 337 63.14 -25.14 10.16
CA ASN A 337 64.48 -25.31 9.59
C ASN A 337 65.52 -24.47 10.33
N ALA A 338 65.20 -23.21 10.65
CA ALA A 338 66.09 -22.36 11.43
C ALA A 338 66.34 -22.98 12.82
N MET A 339 65.30 -23.48 13.49
CA MET A 339 65.43 -24.16 14.78
C MET A 339 66.23 -25.46 14.71
N ASN A 340 66.01 -26.30 13.69
CA ASN A 340 66.77 -27.53 13.52
C ASN A 340 68.25 -27.23 13.25
N THR A 341 68.55 -26.21 12.43
CA THR A 341 69.92 -25.75 12.19
C THR A 341 70.57 -25.22 13.46
N ILE A 342 69.87 -24.40 14.25
CA ILE A 342 70.37 -23.92 15.54
C ILE A 342 70.63 -25.12 16.47
N SER A 343 69.71 -26.08 16.55
CA SER A 343 69.85 -27.26 17.40
C SER A 343 71.06 -28.12 17.03
N SER A 344 71.37 -28.26 15.73
CA SER A 344 72.57 -28.96 15.27
C SER A 344 73.85 -28.19 15.60
N LEU A 345 73.82 -26.86 15.45
CA LEU A 345 74.97 -25.98 15.71
C LEU A 345 75.34 -25.90 17.20
N ILE A 346 74.39 -26.13 18.12
CA ILE A 346 74.67 -26.10 19.56
C ILE A 346 75.81 -27.07 19.92
N SER A 347 75.85 -28.27 19.34
CA SER A 347 76.89 -29.26 19.67
C SER A 347 78.23 -29.01 18.95
N GLU A 348 78.23 -28.29 17.82
CA GLU A 348 79.42 -28.06 16.99
C GLU A 348 80.10 -26.71 17.28
N ASP A 349 79.32 -25.64 17.44
CA ASP A 349 79.80 -24.26 17.61
C ASP A 349 78.74 -23.43 18.37
N HIS A 350 78.91 -23.38 19.70
CA HIS A 350 77.96 -22.75 20.62
C HIS A 350 77.79 -21.25 20.37
N GLU A 351 78.85 -20.53 19.96
CA GLU A 351 78.77 -19.09 19.70
C GLU A 351 78.01 -18.81 18.39
N LYS A 352 78.26 -19.57 17.32
CA LYS A 352 77.46 -19.43 16.08
C LYS A 352 75.99 -19.79 16.27
N ALA A 353 75.68 -20.80 17.09
CA ALA A 353 74.30 -21.15 17.41
C ALA A 353 73.57 -20.01 18.13
N LYS A 354 74.25 -19.35 19.07
CA LYS A 354 73.74 -18.18 19.80
C LYS A 354 73.50 -16.98 18.89
N ASP A 355 74.44 -16.66 18.00
CA ASP A 355 74.28 -15.58 17.03
C ASP A 355 73.11 -15.83 16.07
N LEU A 356 72.96 -17.07 15.59
CA LEU A 356 71.86 -17.43 14.70
C LEU A 356 70.49 -17.35 15.39
N LEU A 357 70.42 -17.71 16.69
CA LEU A 357 69.22 -17.58 17.50
C LEU A 357 68.82 -16.11 17.72
N LEU A 358 69.80 -15.23 17.99
CA LEU A 358 69.58 -13.79 18.12
C LEU A 358 69.09 -13.18 16.80
N ASN A 359 69.74 -13.52 15.69
CA ASN A 359 69.33 -13.08 14.35
C ASN A 359 67.91 -13.54 13.98
N LEU A 360 67.54 -14.78 14.33
CA LEU A 360 66.18 -15.29 14.14
C LEU A 360 65.18 -14.52 14.99
N SER A 361 65.53 -14.20 16.24
CA SER A 361 64.69 -13.43 17.16
C SER A 361 64.46 -11.99 16.65
N ASP A 362 65.50 -11.32 16.15
CA ASP A 362 65.41 -9.97 15.59
C ASP A 362 64.61 -9.94 14.29
N TYR A 363 64.79 -10.95 13.42
CA TYR A 363 63.99 -11.12 12.21
C TYR A 363 62.49 -11.23 12.54
N TYR A 364 62.11 -12.08 13.50
CA TYR A 364 60.71 -12.21 13.91
C TYR A 364 60.18 -10.97 14.60
N ARG A 365 60.98 -10.31 15.44
CA ARG A 365 60.61 -9.05 16.11
C ARG A 365 60.30 -7.96 15.08
N SER A 366 61.12 -7.80 14.05
CA SER A 366 60.89 -6.84 12.97
C SER A 366 59.62 -7.17 12.17
N ARG A 367 59.40 -8.44 11.83
CA ARG A 367 58.20 -8.88 11.08
C ARG A 367 56.90 -8.74 11.89
N LEU A 368 56.94 -8.97 13.19
CA LEU A 368 55.79 -8.79 14.09
C LEU A 368 55.48 -7.32 14.39
N GLN A 369 56.49 -6.44 14.38
CA GLN A 369 56.28 -4.99 14.49
C GLN A 369 55.60 -4.41 13.23
N LEU A 370 55.98 -4.87 12.04
CA LEU A 370 55.29 -4.51 10.78
C LEU A 370 53.83 -4.97 10.73
N ALA A 371 53.46 -6.01 11.46
CA ALA A 371 52.07 -6.50 11.54
C ALA A 371 51.18 -5.70 12.52
N LYS A 372 51.76 -4.80 13.33
CA LYS A 372 51.02 -4.01 14.34
C LYS A 372 50.42 -2.71 13.83
N ASP A 373 50.65 -2.31 12.58
CA ASP A 373 50.18 -1.00 12.09
C ASP A 373 48.68 -0.94 11.75
N PHE A 374 47.92 -2.04 11.82
CA PHE A 374 46.45 -1.98 11.68
C PHE A 374 45.73 -3.04 12.51
N ILE A 375 45.57 -2.82 13.81
CA ILE A 375 44.37 -3.21 14.58
C ILE A 375 44.14 -2.14 15.66
N THR A 376 43.26 -1.17 15.39
CA THR A 376 42.62 -0.37 16.44
C THR A 376 41.47 -1.19 17.04
N LEU A 377 41.52 -1.37 18.36
CA LEU A 377 40.44 -1.98 19.16
C LEU A 377 39.21 -1.07 19.26
#